data_AF-A0AAV6ZE69-F1
#
_entry.id   AF-A0AAV6ZE69-F1
#
_cell.length_a   1.000
_cell.length_b   1.000
_cell.length_c   1.000
_cell.angle_alpha   90.00
_cell.angle_beta   90.00
_cell.angle_gamma   90.00
#
_symmetry.space_group_name_H-M   'P 1'
#
loop_
_entity.id
_entity.type
_entity.pdbx_description
1 polymer ?
#
loop_
_entity_poly.entity_id
_entity_poly.type
_entity_poly.pdbx_seq_one_letter_code
_entity_poly.pdbx_strand_id
1 'polypeptide(L)'
;MNETVLKVPYGQEVEGMNILGLVVFAIVFGVALRKLGEEGEILIKFFNSFNEATMVLVTWIMWYAPIGIMFLVAGKIVEMEDVVMLFTSLGKYICCCLVGHAIHGLIVLPLIYFIVTRKNPYRFLWGIVSALATAFGTSSSSATLPLMMKCVEEKNGVSKQISRFILPIGATVNMDGAALFQCVAAVFIAQLNHRTLDFIQIVTILLVWFFGGGFI
;
A
#
# COMPACT_ATOMS: atom_id res chain seq x y z
N MET A 1 28.92 -47.83 1.78
CA MET A 1 27.87 -47.57 2.79
C MET A 1 27.27 -46.21 2.42
N ASN A 2 26.19 -46.20 1.63
CA ASN A 2 25.50 -44.97 1.27
C ASN A 2 24.54 -44.62 2.40
N GLU A 3 24.94 -43.71 3.27
CA GLU A 3 24.04 -43.16 4.29
C GLU A 3 23.00 -42.27 3.60
N THR A 4 21.77 -42.75 3.52
CA THR A 4 20.61 -41.95 3.11
C THR A 4 20.33 -40.91 4.19
N VAL A 5 20.79 -39.67 3.98
CA VAL A 5 20.49 -38.54 4.87
C VAL A 5 19.01 -38.18 4.74
N LEU A 6 18.22 -38.54 5.75
CA LEU A 6 16.82 -38.16 5.86
C LEU A 6 16.72 -36.70 6.35
N LYS A 7 16.26 -35.79 5.49
CA LYS A 7 15.92 -34.43 5.90
C LYS A 7 14.57 -34.46 6.63
N VAL A 8 14.61 -34.43 7.96
CA VAL A 8 13.42 -34.29 8.80
C VAL A 8 13.23 -32.80 9.13
N PRO A 9 12.10 -32.16 8.76
CA PRO A 9 11.85 -30.78 9.14
C PRO A 9 11.58 -30.71 10.65
N TYR A 10 12.26 -29.79 11.33
CA TYR A 10 12.00 -29.46 12.74
C TYR A 10 11.87 -27.93 12.86
N GLY A 11 10.90 -27.49 13.65
CA GLY A 11 10.66 -26.06 13.86
C GLY A 11 11.69 -25.47 14.80
N GLN A 12 12.29 -24.34 14.40
CA GLN A 12 13.05 -23.47 15.29
C GLN A 12 12.47 -22.07 15.21
N GLU A 13 12.38 -21.40 16.36
CA GLU A 13 12.09 -19.98 16.37
C GLU A 13 13.31 -19.21 15.85
N VAL A 14 13.10 -18.46 14.77
CA VAL A 14 14.13 -17.64 14.14
C VAL A 14 13.94 -16.21 14.64
N GLU A 15 15.03 -15.51 14.95
CA GLU A 15 14.98 -14.11 15.38
C GLU A 15 14.35 -13.23 14.30
N GLY A 16 13.29 -12.51 14.67
CA GLY A 16 12.58 -11.58 13.79
C GLY A 16 11.15 -11.31 14.26
N MET A 17 10.67 -10.08 14.04
CA MET A 17 9.30 -9.73 14.37
C MET A 17 8.32 -10.30 13.32
N ASN A 18 7.37 -11.12 13.77
CA ASN A 18 6.32 -11.66 12.90
C ASN A 18 5.19 -10.64 12.66
N ILE A 19 5.41 -9.72 11.71
CA ILE A 19 4.45 -8.67 11.38
C ILE A 19 3.11 -9.25 10.90
N LEU A 20 3.14 -10.28 10.04
CA LEU A 20 1.91 -10.89 9.51
C LEU A 20 1.05 -11.48 10.64
N GLY A 21 1.68 -12.18 11.60
CA GLY A 21 0.99 -12.72 12.78
C GLY A 21 0.35 -11.63 13.63
N LEU A 22 1.05 -10.51 13.85
CA LEU A 22 0.52 -9.36 14.58
C LEU A 22 -0.67 -8.71 13.88
N VAL A 23 -0.62 -8.55 12.55
CA VAL A 23 -1.74 -8.01 11.74
C VAL A 23 -2.96 -8.92 11.83
N VAL A 24 -2.79 -10.23 11.65
CA VAL A 24 -3.89 -11.20 11.73
C VAL A 24 -4.52 -11.19 13.13
N PHE A 25 -3.70 -11.18 14.18
CA PHE A 25 -4.17 -11.06 15.56
C PHE A 25 -4.97 -9.77 15.77
N ALA A 26 -4.44 -8.61 15.34
CA ALA A 26 -5.10 -7.32 15.52
C ALA A 26 -6.46 -7.25 14.82
N ILE A 27 -6.59 -7.83 13.62
CA ILE A 27 -7.88 -7.90 12.90
C ILE A 27 -8.88 -8.75 13.67
N VAL A 28 -8.50 -9.97 14.08
CA VAL A 28 -9.38 -10.87 14.83
C VAL A 28 -9.79 -10.25 16.17
N PHE A 29 -8.84 -9.64 16.86
CA PHE A 29 -9.07 -8.96 18.14
C PHE A 29 -9.99 -7.74 17.99
N GLY A 30 -9.80 -6.92 16.96
CA GLY A 30 -10.69 -5.78 16.66
C GLY A 30 -12.13 -6.22 16.36
N VAL A 31 -12.32 -7.32 15.62
CA VAL A 31 -13.65 -7.91 15.37
C VAL A 31 -14.26 -8.44 16.67
N ALA A 32 -13.47 -9.07 17.54
CA ALA A 32 -13.93 -9.53 18.84
C ALA A 32 -14.41 -8.35 19.70
N LEU A 33 -13.60 -7.29 19.85
CA LEU A 33 -13.99 -6.08 20.60
C LEU A 33 -15.28 -5.46 20.09
N ARG A 34 -15.48 -5.40 18.77
CA ARG A 34 -16.73 -4.89 18.20
C ARG A 34 -17.94 -5.77 18.51
N LYS A 35 -17.76 -7.09 18.66
CA LYS A 35 -18.84 -8.01 19.06
C LYS A 35 -19.23 -7.89 20.54
N LEU A 36 -18.33 -7.42 21.41
CA LEU A 36 -18.64 -7.18 22.83
C LEU A 36 -19.60 -5.98 23.05
N GLY A 37 -19.85 -5.16 22.03
CA GLY A 37 -20.75 -4.01 22.15
C GLY A 37 -20.20 -2.96 23.12
N GLU A 38 -21.02 -2.56 24.10
CA GLU A 38 -20.67 -1.51 25.07
C GLU A 38 -19.44 -1.85 25.92
N GLU A 39 -19.25 -3.14 26.27
CA GLU A 39 -18.09 -3.58 27.05
C GLU A 39 -16.77 -3.41 26.28
N GLY A 40 -16.81 -3.51 24.95
CA GLY A 40 -15.64 -3.31 24.09
C GLY A 40 -15.27 -1.84 23.86
N GLU A 41 -16.17 -0.91 24.16
CA GLU A 41 -16.02 0.49 23.77
C GLU A 41 -14.83 1.19 24.46
N ILE A 42 -14.58 0.84 25.73
CA ILE A 42 -13.45 1.39 26.50
C ILE A 42 -12.12 1.02 25.83
N LEU A 43 -11.96 -0.25 25.42
CA LEU A 43 -10.74 -0.71 24.74
C LEU A 43 -10.59 -0.11 23.36
N ILE A 44 -11.68 0.00 22.59
CA ILE A 44 -11.65 0.66 21.27
C ILE A 44 -11.19 2.12 21.42
N LYS A 45 -11.74 2.86 22.40
CA LYS A 45 -11.32 4.24 22.69
C LYS A 45 -9.85 4.32 23.09
N PHE A 46 -9.39 3.40 23.95
CA PHE A 46 -7.98 3.30 24.33
C PHE A 46 -7.07 3.12 23.11
N PHE A 47 -7.34 2.13 22.25
CA PHE A 47 -6.51 1.88 21.06
C PHE A 47 -6.54 3.05 20.07
N ASN A 48 -7.68 3.72 19.92
CA ASN A 48 -7.76 4.92 19.08
C ASN A 48 -6.88 6.06 19.63
N SER A 49 -6.97 6.36 20.93
CA SER A 49 -6.11 7.37 21.57
C SER A 49 -4.62 6.99 21.52
N PHE A 50 -4.31 5.70 21.67
CA PHE A 50 -2.95 5.19 21.55
C PHE A 50 -2.40 5.33 20.13
N ASN A 51 -3.24 5.08 19.11
CA ASN A 51 -2.88 5.29 17.71
C ASN A 51 -2.57 6.76 17.43
N GLU A 52 -3.42 7.68 17.89
CA GLU A 52 -3.19 9.13 17.75
C GLU A 52 -1.87 9.58 18.40
N ALA A 53 -1.60 9.10 19.62
CA ALA A 53 -0.31 9.37 20.28
C ALA A 53 0.88 8.82 19.48
N THR A 54 0.72 7.62 18.89
CA THR A 54 1.75 7.02 18.03
C THR A 54 1.97 7.83 16.75
N MET A 55 0.91 8.37 16.14
CA MET A 55 1.03 9.23 14.95
C MET A 55 1.75 10.55 15.24
N VAL A 56 1.62 11.10 16.44
CA VAL A 56 2.42 12.26 16.88
C VAL A 56 3.91 11.90 16.93
N LEU A 57 4.27 10.72 17.46
CA LEU A 57 5.65 10.24 17.46
C LEU A 57 6.18 10.04 16.04
N VAL A 58 5.39 9.42 15.15
CA VAL A 58 5.74 9.26 13.73
C VAL A 58 6.00 10.64 13.10
N THR A 59 5.18 11.64 13.40
CA THR A 59 5.39 13.02 12.91
C THR A 59 6.73 13.58 13.36
N TRP A 60 7.10 13.43 14.63
CA TRP A 60 8.41 13.88 15.13
C TRP A 60 9.58 13.17 14.45
N ILE A 61 9.46 11.86 14.23
CA ILE A 61 10.46 11.08 13.49
C ILE A 61 10.57 11.59 12.05
N MET A 62 9.45 11.88 11.39
CA MET A 62 9.43 12.44 10.04
C MET A 62 10.08 13.82 9.95
N TRP A 63 10.02 14.64 11.01
CA TRP A 63 10.78 15.90 11.09
C TRP A 63 12.30 15.67 11.16
N TYR A 64 12.75 14.58 11.80
CA TYR A 64 14.16 14.22 11.88
C TYR A 64 14.66 13.45 10.64
N ALA A 65 13.76 12.76 9.93
CA ALA A 65 14.05 11.91 8.80
C ALA A 65 14.93 12.57 7.70
N PRO A 66 14.79 13.85 7.32
CA PRO A 66 15.62 14.46 6.28
C PRO A 66 17.12 14.38 6.60
N ILE A 67 17.51 14.54 7.86
CA ILE A 67 18.90 14.44 8.29
C ILE A 67 19.37 12.99 8.16
N GLY A 68 18.58 12.03 8.66
CA GLY A 68 18.91 10.60 8.56
C GLY A 68 19.02 10.11 7.12
N ILE A 69 18.07 10.50 6.26
CA ILE A 69 18.06 10.15 4.83
C ILE A 69 19.29 10.72 4.13
N MET A 70 19.71 11.95 4.44
CA MET A 70 20.91 12.55 3.86
C MET A 70 22.15 11.68 4.11
N PHE A 71 22.36 11.25 5.36
CA PHE A 71 23.49 10.38 5.70
C PHE A 71 23.35 8.95 5.14
N LEU A 72 22.14 8.39 5.11
CA LEU A 72 21.91 7.06 4.53
C LEU A 72 22.18 7.05 3.02
N VAL A 73 21.72 8.07 2.29
CA VAL A 73 21.98 8.22 0.85
C VAL A 73 23.46 8.43 0.60
N ALA A 74 24.12 9.33 1.35
CA ALA A 74 25.55 9.55 1.23
C ALA A 74 26.35 8.26 1.49
N GLY A 75 26.01 7.52 2.56
CA GLY A 75 26.64 6.24 2.88
C GLY A 75 26.45 5.20 1.78
N LYS A 76 25.24 5.10 1.21
CA LYS A 76 24.97 4.16 0.11
C LYS A 76 25.69 4.52 -1.19
N ILE A 77 25.87 5.81 -1.47
CA ILE A 77 26.65 6.26 -2.63
C ILE A 77 28.14 5.89 -2.44
N VAL A 78 28.68 6.01 -1.23
CA VAL A 78 30.09 5.66 -0.93
C VAL A 78 30.32 4.15 -0.96
N GLU A 79 29.36 3.35 -0.49
CA GLU A 79 29.45 1.88 -0.48
C GLU A 79 29.42 1.27 -1.89
N MET A 80 28.82 1.96 -2.86
CA MET A 80 28.65 1.44 -4.21
C MET A 80 29.75 1.94 -5.15
N GLU A 81 30.49 0.99 -5.71
CA GLU A 81 31.60 1.24 -6.64
C GLU A 81 31.13 1.85 -7.98
N ASP A 82 29.90 1.57 -8.41
CA ASP A 82 29.32 2.07 -9.66
C ASP A 82 27.99 2.82 -9.43
N VAL A 83 28.12 4.14 -9.26
CA VAL A 83 26.99 5.06 -9.09
C VAL A 83 26.08 5.09 -10.34
N VAL A 84 26.63 4.85 -11.53
CA VAL A 84 25.83 4.85 -12.78
C VAL A 84 24.89 3.64 -12.80
N MET A 85 25.35 2.49 -12.32
CA MET A 85 24.52 1.29 -12.19
C MET A 85 23.37 1.50 -11.19
N LEU A 86 23.61 2.22 -10.09
CA LEU A 86 22.56 2.58 -9.12
C LEU A 86 21.46 3.45 -9.75
N PHE A 87 21.83 4.55 -10.41
CA PHE A 87 20.86 5.43 -11.05
C PHE A 87 20.10 4.70 -12.16
N THR A 88 20.76 3.83 -12.91
CA THR A 88 20.12 2.99 -13.94
C THR A 88 19.09 2.04 -13.31
N SER A 89 19.43 1.41 -12.18
CA SER A 89 18.54 0.50 -11.46
C SER A 89 17.32 1.24 -10.88
N LEU A 90 17.53 2.43 -10.31
CA LEU A 90 16.45 3.31 -9.87
C LEU A 90 15.57 3.78 -11.03
N GLY A 91 16.15 4.11 -12.19
CA GLY A 91 15.39 4.46 -13.39
C GLY A 91 14.50 3.31 -13.86
N LYS A 92 15.01 2.06 -13.87
CA LYS A 92 14.22 0.85 -14.16
C LYS A 92 13.10 0.65 -13.14
N TYR A 93 13.39 0.87 -11.85
CA TYR A 93 12.39 0.81 -10.79
C TYR A 93 11.25 1.81 -11.01
N ILE A 94 11.57 3.09 -11.23
CA ILE A 94 10.56 4.14 -11.49
C ILE A 94 9.74 3.79 -12.74
N CYS A 95 10.40 3.37 -13.82
CA CYS A 95 9.72 2.95 -15.05
C CYS A 95 8.77 1.77 -14.80
N CYS A 96 9.22 0.75 -14.06
CA CYS A 96 8.40 -0.40 -13.68
C CYS A 96 7.16 0.01 -12.88
N CYS A 97 7.33 0.89 -11.88
CA CYS A 97 6.21 1.44 -11.11
C CYS A 97 5.22 2.20 -11.99
N LEU A 98 5.70 3.09 -12.87
CA LEU A 98 4.83 3.87 -13.77
C LEU A 98 4.07 2.97 -14.75
N VAL A 99 4.73 1.96 -15.32
CA VAL A 99 4.09 0.97 -16.19
C VAL A 99 3.05 0.17 -15.42
N GLY A 100 3.34 -0.26 -14.19
CA GLY A 100 2.39 -0.95 -13.33
C GLY A 100 1.13 -0.12 -13.05
N HIS A 101 1.30 1.16 -12.68
CA HIS A 101 0.17 2.07 -12.46
C HIS A 101 -0.63 2.31 -13.75
N ALA A 102 0.04 2.45 -14.90
CA ALA A 102 -0.62 2.63 -16.18
C ALA A 102 -1.44 1.39 -16.59
N ILE A 103 -0.89 0.18 -16.43
CA ILE A 103 -1.59 -1.07 -16.71
C ILE A 103 -2.79 -1.22 -15.78
N HIS A 104 -2.62 -1.01 -14.47
CA HIS A 104 -3.71 -1.13 -13.51
C HIS A 104 -4.83 -0.10 -13.76
N GLY A 105 -4.45 1.17 -13.91
CA GLY A 105 -5.38 2.29 -14.08
C GLY A 105 -6.08 2.36 -15.43
N LEU A 106 -5.42 1.96 -16.53
CA LEU A 106 -5.93 2.12 -17.91
C LEU A 106 -6.40 0.81 -18.55
N ILE A 107 -6.02 -0.35 -18.00
CA ILE A 107 -6.39 -1.65 -18.56
C ILE A 107 -7.21 -2.44 -17.54
N VAL A 108 -6.67 -2.71 -16.34
CA VAL A 108 -7.31 -3.61 -15.36
C VAL A 108 -8.63 -3.03 -14.83
N LEU A 109 -8.61 -1.81 -14.28
CA LEU A 109 -9.82 -1.16 -13.74
C LEU A 109 -10.88 -0.90 -14.83
N PRO A 110 -10.53 -0.40 -16.04
CA PRO A 110 -11.48 -0.27 -17.14
C PRO A 110 -12.08 -1.60 -17.60
N LEU A 111 -11.30 -2.68 -17.61
CA LEU A 111 -11.78 -4.01 -17.97
C LEU A 111 -12.79 -4.52 -16.95
N ILE A 112 -12.51 -4.38 -15.65
CA ILE A 112 -13.44 -4.74 -14.58
C ILE A 112 -14.74 -3.94 -14.72
N TYR A 113 -14.64 -2.63 -14.95
CA TYR A 113 -15.80 -1.77 -15.18
C TYR A 113 -16.64 -2.24 -16.38
N PHE A 114 -15.98 -2.59 -17.50
CA PHE A 114 -16.64 -3.06 -18.70
C PHE A 114 -17.35 -4.40 -18.48
N ILE A 115 -16.72 -5.36 -17.78
CA ILE A 115 -17.33 -6.67 -17.50
C ILE A 115 -18.60 -6.52 -16.66
N VAL A 116 -18.57 -5.65 -15.63
CA VAL A 116 -19.69 -5.48 -14.69
C VAL A 116 -20.81 -4.61 -15.27
N THR A 117 -20.47 -3.46 -15.86
CA THR A 117 -21.48 -2.48 -16.31
C THR A 117 -21.84 -2.62 -17.78
N ARG A 118 -21.02 -3.32 -18.58
CA ARG A 118 -21.11 -3.43 -20.05
C ARG A 118 -21.20 -2.06 -20.76
N LYS A 119 -20.66 -1.02 -20.13
CA LYS A 119 -20.59 0.35 -20.68
C LYS A 119 -19.14 0.71 -20.97
N ASN A 120 -18.94 1.68 -21.87
CA ASN A 120 -17.60 2.15 -22.22
C ASN A 120 -16.92 2.84 -21.01
N PRO A 121 -15.84 2.26 -20.45
CA PRO A 121 -15.14 2.81 -19.29
C PRO A 121 -14.42 4.13 -19.57
N TYR A 122 -13.97 4.35 -20.81
CA TYR A 122 -13.21 5.56 -21.16
C TYR A 122 -14.09 6.81 -21.17
N ARG A 123 -15.40 6.66 -21.44
CA ARG A 123 -16.35 7.77 -21.27
C ARG A 123 -16.49 8.18 -19.81
N PHE A 124 -16.46 7.21 -18.89
CA PHE A 124 -16.47 7.47 -17.45
C PHE A 124 -15.17 8.14 -17.00
N LEU A 125 -14.01 7.64 -17.45
CA LEU A 125 -12.69 8.23 -17.17
C LEU A 125 -12.60 9.69 -17.66
N TRP A 126 -13.13 9.98 -18.84
CA TRP A 126 -13.16 11.34 -19.38
C TRP A 126 -13.94 12.31 -18.49
N GLY A 127 -15.04 11.86 -17.88
CA GLY A 127 -15.83 12.66 -16.95
C GLY A 127 -15.06 13.03 -15.68
N ILE A 128 -14.10 12.21 -15.23
CA ILE A 128 -13.33 12.45 -14.00
C ILE A 128 -11.91 12.98 -14.25
N VAL A 129 -11.53 13.24 -15.50
CA VAL A 129 -10.15 13.62 -15.86
C VAL A 129 -9.66 14.87 -15.11
N SER A 130 -10.55 15.83 -14.83
CA SER A 130 -10.22 17.02 -14.04
C SER A 130 -9.84 16.68 -12.60
N ALA A 131 -10.55 15.73 -11.98
CA ALA A 131 -10.22 15.26 -10.64
C ALA A 131 -8.92 14.45 -10.61
N LEU A 132 -8.69 13.61 -11.63
CA LEU A 132 -7.44 12.87 -11.79
C LEU A 132 -6.23 13.79 -11.97
N ALA A 133 -6.36 14.85 -12.79
CA ALA A 133 -5.31 15.84 -12.98
C ALA A 133 -5.01 16.61 -11.68
N THR A 134 -6.04 16.98 -10.92
CA THR A 134 -5.85 17.57 -9.59
C THR A 134 -5.16 16.60 -8.65
N ALA A 135 -5.53 15.32 -8.65
CA ALA A 135 -4.92 14.32 -7.77
C ALA A 135 -3.45 14.09 -8.06
N PHE A 136 -3.07 14.15 -9.34
CA PHE A 136 -1.67 14.14 -9.74
C PHE A 136 -0.93 15.39 -9.25
N GLY A 137 -1.53 16.58 -9.39
CA GLY A 137 -0.92 17.84 -8.98
C GLY A 137 -0.80 18.01 -7.45
N THR A 138 -1.79 17.55 -6.68
CA THR A 138 -1.79 17.67 -5.22
C THR A 138 -1.11 16.49 -4.53
N SER A 139 -0.91 15.37 -5.23
CA SER A 139 -0.40 14.11 -4.68
C SER A 139 -1.17 13.62 -3.44
N SER A 140 -2.48 13.94 -3.36
CA SER A 140 -3.32 13.62 -2.20
C SER A 140 -4.75 13.23 -2.59
N SER A 141 -5.15 12.01 -2.20
CA SER A 141 -6.51 11.48 -2.42
C SER A 141 -7.56 12.23 -1.60
N SER A 142 -7.26 12.60 -0.36
CA SER A 142 -8.20 13.33 0.51
C SER A 142 -8.42 14.76 0.05
N ALA A 143 -7.39 15.43 -0.44
CA ALA A 143 -7.50 16.78 -1.00
C ALA A 143 -8.35 16.84 -2.28
N THR A 144 -8.46 15.73 -3.01
CA THR A 144 -9.18 15.67 -4.30
C THR A 144 -10.58 15.10 -4.21
N LEU A 145 -10.94 14.50 -3.08
CA LEU A 145 -12.23 13.89 -2.83
C LEU A 145 -13.43 14.83 -3.15
N PRO A 146 -13.46 16.11 -2.72
CA PRO A 146 -14.60 16.99 -3.02
C PRO A 146 -14.80 17.22 -4.52
N LEU A 147 -13.70 17.38 -5.27
CA LEU A 147 -13.73 17.59 -6.71
C LEU A 147 -14.13 16.30 -7.44
N MET A 148 -13.64 15.15 -6.97
CA MET A 148 -14.00 13.84 -7.49
C MET A 148 -15.51 13.56 -7.35
N MET A 149 -16.09 13.84 -6.18
CA MET A 149 -17.52 13.70 -5.94
C MET A 149 -18.34 14.55 -6.91
N LYS A 150 -17.95 15.81 -7.10
CA LYS A 150 -18.63 16.71 -8.05
C LYS A 150 -18.56 16.17 -9.49
N CYS A 151 -17.40 15.72 -9.95
CA CYS A 151 -17.23 15.19 -11.31
C CYS A 151 -18.07 13.92 -11.52
N VAL A 152 -18.11 13.02 -10.53
CA VAL A 152 -18.87 11.76 -10.61
C VAL A 152 -20.38 12.00 -10.58
N GLU A 153 -20.87 12.94 -9.78
CA GLU A 153 -22.29 13.32 -9.71
C GLU A 153 -22.75 14.07 -10.97
N GLU A 154 -22.01 15.09 -11.40
CA GLU A 154 -22.45 15.99 -12.48
C GLU A 154 -22.13 15.48 -13.89
N LYS A 155 -20.95 14.86 -14.11
CA LYS A 155 -20.52 14.43 -15.46
C LYS A 155 -20.84 12.98 -15.76
N ASN A 156 -20.82 12.12 -14.74
CA ASN A 156 -21.07 10.68 -14.90
C ASN A 156 -22.47 10.25 -14.42
N GLY A 157 -23.24 11.15 -13.80
CA GLY A 157 -24.64 10.92 -13.43
C GLY A 157 -24.83 9.88 -12.33
N VAL A 158 -23.83 9.66 -11.47
CA VAL A 158 -23.94 8.75 -10.33
C VAL A 158 -24.78 9.40 -9.23
N SER A 159 -25.62 8.61 -8.54
CA SER A 159 -26.48 9.15 -7.49
C SER A 159 -25.67 9.67 -6.30
N LYS A 160 -26.09 10.81 -5.76
CA LYS A 160 -25.43 11.48 -4.62
C LYS A 160 -25.32 10.59 -3.39
N GLN A 161 -26.33 9.73 -3.17
CA GLN A 161 -26.34 8.82 -2.03
C GLN A 161 -25.21 7.77 -2.14
N ILE A 162 -24.94 7.25 -3.34
CA ILE A 162 -23.89 6.26 -3.57
C ILE A 162 -22.52 6.93 -3.57
N SER A 163 -22.35 8.05 -4.31
CA SER A 163 -21.08 8.77 -4.39
C SER A 163 -20.59 9.23 -3.02
N ARG A 164 -21.49 9.78 -2.19
CA ARG A 164 -21.15 10.31 -0.85
C ARG A 164 -20.87 9.26 0.20
N PHE A 165 -21.29 8.02 -0.04
CA PHE A 165 -20.97 6.91 0.84
C PHE A 165 -19.67 6.21 0.39
N ILE A 166 -19.57 5.85 -0.89
CA ILE A 166 -18.49 5.00 -1.39
C ILE A 166 -17.17 5.77 -1.57
N LEU A 167 -17.20 6.99 -2.11
CA LEU A 167 -15.95 7.71 -2.42
C LEU A 167 -15.11 8.06 -1.18
N PRO A 168 -15.69 8.53 -0.05
CA PRO A 168 -14.90 8.79 1.16
C PRO A 168 -14.29 7.53 1.75
N ILE A 169 -15.02 6.41 1.75
CA ILE A 169 -14.51 5.12 2.22
C ILE A 169 -13.39 4.62 1.29
N GLY A 170 -13.57 4.76 -0.02
CA GLY A 170 -12.56 4.38 -1.01
C GLY A 170 -11.28 5.20 -0.92
N ALA A 171 -11.36 6.50 -0.59
CA ALA A 171 -10.19 7.37 -0.49
C ALA A 171 -9.22 6.98 0.64
N THR A 172 -9.69 6.25 1.66
CA THR A 172 -8.86 5.76 2.77
C THR A 172 -8.55 4.27 2.66
N VAL A 173 -9.52 3.45 2.27
CA VAL A 173 -9.38 1.99 2.27
C VAL A 173 -8.76 1.46 0.97
N ASN A 174 -9.04 2.08 -0.18
CA ASN A 174 -8.66 1.55 -1.49
C ASN A 174 -7.33 2.15 -1.98
N MET A 175 -6.22 1.73 -1.39
CA MET A 175 -4.87 2.20 -1.71
C MET A 175 -4.09 1.30 -2.69
N ASP A 176 -4.67 1.00 -3.86
CA ASP A 176 -4.04 0.14 -4.88
C ASP A 176 -2.64 0.63 -5.31
N GLY A 177 -2.48 1.95 -5.44
CA GLY A 177 -1.20 2.55 -5.85
C GLY A 177 -0.10 2.36 -4.81
N ALA A 178 -0.43 2.49 -3.53
CA ALA A 178 0.53 2.22 -2.44
C ALA A 178 0.94 0.75 -2.45
N ALA A 179 -0.04 -0.16 -2.52
CA ALA A 179 0.22 -1.60 -2.57
C ALA A 179 1.13 -1.99 -3.74
N LEU A 180 0.89 -1.46 -4.94
CA LEU A 180 1.73 -1.69 -6.12
C LEU A 180 3.15 -1.15 -5.88
N PHE A 181 3.27 0.11 -5.45
CA PHE A 181 4.56 0.75 -5.17
C PHE A 181 5.37 -0.06 -4.16
N GLN A 182 4.76 -0.48 -3.06
CA GLN A 182 5.47 -1.19 -2.00
C GLN A 182 5.84 -2.61 -2.38
N CYS A 183 4.98 -3.32 -3.13
CA CYS A 183 5.32 -4.65 -3.63
C CYS A 183 6.52 -4.59 -4.60
N VAL A 184 6.51 -3.64 -5.54
CA VAL A 184 7.62 -3.45 -6.48
C VAL A 184 8.89 -3.01 -5.72
N ALA A 185 8.77 -2.11 -4.74
CA ALA A 185 9.89 -1.66 -3.92
C ALA A 185 10.53 -2.81 -3.12
N ALA A 186 9.73 -3.68 -2.50
CA ALA A 186 10.22 -4.82 -1.75
C ALA A 186 11.00 -5.80 -2.63
N VAL A 187 10.45 -6.12 -3.82
CA VAL A 187 11.13 -6.98 -4.80
C VAL A 187 12.41 -6.32 -5.32
N PHE A 188 12.37 -5.02 -5.61
CA PHE A 188 13.54 -4.26 -6.06
C PHE A 188 14.67 -4.25 -5.01
N ILE A 189 14.33 -4.03 -3.73
CA ILE A 189 15.31 -4.07 -2.63
C ILE A 189 15.91 -5.48 -2.48
N ALA A 190 15.10 -6.53 -2.63
CA ALA A 190 15.62 -7.90 -2.60
C ALA A 190 16.61 -8.16 -3.74
N GLN A 191 16.28 -7.70 -4.95
CA GLN A 191 17.14 -7.78 -6.13
C GLN A 191 18.45 -6.99 -5.96
N LEU A 192 18.39 -5.78 -5.40
CA LEU A 192 19.57 -4.96 -5.11
C LEU A 192 20.51 -5.62 -4.11
N ASN A 193 19.98 -6.37 -3.15
CA ASN A 193 20.77 -7.10 -2.16
C ASN A 193 21.10 -8.54 -2.58
N HIS A 194 20.88 -8.90 -3.85
CA HIS A 194 21.09 -10.24 -4.39
C HIS A 194 20.41 -11.37 -3.59
N ARG A 195 19.28 -11.06 -2.92
CA ARG A 195 18.47 -12.05 -2.21
C ARG A 195 17.39 -12.60 -3.13
N THR A 196 17.30 -13.93 -3.19
CA THR A 196 16.18 -14.60 -3.84
C THR A 196 14.96 -14.55 -2.92
N LEU A 197 13.83 -14.13 -3.47
CA LEU A 197 12.56 -14.17 -2.76
C LEU A 197 11.91 -15.53 -2.98
N ASP A 198 11.67 -16.25 -1.89
CA ASP A 198 10.89 -17.48 -1.93
C ASP A 198 9.39 -17.17 -2.13
N PHE A 199 8.64 -18.15 -2.61
CA PHE A 199 7.20 -18.03 -2.82
C PHE A 199 6.47 -17.55 -1.55
N ILE A 200 6.85 -18.08 -0.38
CA ILE A 200 6.26 -17.69 0.92
C ILE A 200 6.52 -16.21 1.21
N GLN A 201 7.71 -15.69 0.88
CA GLN A 201 8.04 -14.28 1.11
C GLN A 201 7.23 -13.36 0.19
N ILE A 202 7.04 -13.75 -1.07
CA ILE A 202 6.21 -12.97 -2.02
C ILE A 202 4.77 -12.90 -1.52
N VAL A 203 4.18 -14.04 -1.13
CA VAL A 203 2.83 -14.09 -0.56
C VAL A 203 2.73 -13.25 0.71
N THR A 204 3.75 -13.29 1.57
CA THR A 204 3.78 -12.49 2.80
C THR A 204 3.77 -11.00 2.51
N ILE A 205 4.60 -10.53 1.57
CA ILE A 205 4.62 -9.11 1.14
C ILE A 205 3.25 -8.68 0.64
N LEU A 206 2.62 -9.49 -0.21
CA LEU A 206 1.29 -9.21 -0.76
C LEU A 206 0.21 -9.12 0.33
N LEU A 207 0.18 -10.07 1.27
CA LEU A 207 -0.81 -10.10 2.33
C LEU A 207 -0.63 -8.95 3.34
N VAL A 208 0.61 -8.65 3.72
CA VAL A 208 0.89 -7.53 4.63
C VAL A 208 0.40 -6.22 4.03
N TRP A 209 0.63 -5.98 2.74
CA TRP A 209 0.14 -4.74 2.11
C TRP A 209 -1.36 -4.75 1.83
N PHE A 210 -1.93 -5.90 1.49
CA PHE A 210 -3.37 -6.04 1.33
C PHE A 210 -4.13 -5.69 2.61
N PHE A 211 -3.65 -6.13 3.78
CA PHE A 211 -4.30 -5.87 5.05
C PHE A 211 -3.84 -4.58 5.75
N GLY A 212 -2.57 -4.20 5.58
CA GLY A 212 -1.98 -3.03 6.25
C GLY A 212 -2.08 -1.72 5.48
N GLY A 213 -2.28 -1.77 4.16
CA GLY A 213 -2.18 -0.60 3.27
C GLY A 213 -3.24 0.48 3.47
N GLY A 214 -4.34 0.20 4.19
CA GLY A 214 -5.39 1.19 4.48
C GLY A 214 -5.24 1.95 5.80
N PHE A 215 -4.16 1.70 6.56
CA PHE A 215 -4.01 2.15 7.95
C PHE A 215 -2.79 3.05 8.22
N ILE A 216 -2.11 3.53 7.18
CA ILE A 216 -0.96 4.45 7.30
C ILE A 216 -1.24 5.73 6.51
#